data_AF-A0A0S4J6N8-F1
#
_entry.id   AF-A0A0S4J6N8-F1
#
_cell.length_a   1.000
_cell.length_b   1.000
_cell.length_c   1.000
_cell.angle_alpha   90.00
_cell.angle_beta   90.00
_cell.angle_gamma   90.00
#
_symmetry.space_group_name_H-M   'P 1'
#
loop_
_entity.id
_entity.type
_entity.pdbx_description
1 polymer ?
#
loop_
_entity_poly.entity_id
_entity_poly.type
_entity_poly.pdbx_seq_one_letter_code
_entity_poly.pdbx_strand_id
1 'polypeptide(L)'
;MHFLPFVIAIGFLLASYAFYVEFKFNEAQRLGLQYRALCDIGMFSCTKVFSSEFGHLTQFFGLPPISNAAIGMAFYLFEMLIERRTTLLLLTSGASCVGSLGLFYILTVILNDFCIVCFSIYVVNFTTFFTCLRRYRRTAAQTKHATGGATKRK
;
A
#
# COMPACT_ATOMS: atom_id res chain seq x y z
N MET A 1 -1.61 21.78 3.38
CA MET A 1 -0.72 20.72 2.85
C MET A 1 -0.61 19.49 3.79
N HIS A 2 -1.60 19.24 4.66
CA HIS A 2 -1.51 18.20 5.71
C HIS A 2 -2.30 16.91 5.43
N PHE A 3 -3.03 16.85 4.32
CA PHE A 3 -3.89 15.70 4.01
C PHE A 3 -3.08 14.44 3.64
N LEU A 4 -1.97 14.59 2.90
CA LEU A 4 -1.17 13.46 2.43
C LEU A 4 -0.48 12.65 3.54
N PRO A 5 0.22 13.26 4.52
CA PRO A 5 0.82 12.49 5.62
C PRO A 5 -0.23 11.73 6.43
N PHE A 6 -1.42 12.29 6.61
CA PHE A 6 -2.52 11.62 7.30
C PHE A 6 -2.98 10.35 6.55
N VAL A 7 -3.10 10.42 5.23
CA VAL A 7 -3.44 9.25 4.39
C VAL A 7 -2.36 8.18 4.45
N ILE A 8 -1.08 8.57 4.37
CA ILE A 8 0.05 7.64 4.46
C ILE A 8 0.10 6.99 5.86
N ALA A 9 -0.16 7.75 6.92
CA ALA A 9 -0.22 7.23 8.29
C ALA A 9 -1.35 6.21 8.48
N ILE A 10 -2.52 6.42 7.88
CA ILE A 10 -3.60 5.42 7.86
C ILE A 10 -3.13 4.15 7.17
N GLY A 11 -2.44 4.26 6.03
CA GLY A 11 -1.86 3.12 5.33
C GLY A 11 -0.89 2.34 6.21
N PHE A 12 0.01 3.04 6.91
CA PHE A 12 0.92 2.43 7.87
C PHE A 12 0.18 1.66 8.97
N LEU A 13 -0.84 2.26 9.59
CA LEU A 13 -1.63 1.60 10.64
C LEU A 13 -2.35 0.34 10.14
N LEU A 14 -2.92 0.37 8.93
CA LEU A 14 -3.55 -0.79 8.31
C LEU A 14 -2.52 -1.90 8.03
N ALA A 15 -1.34 -1.54 7.53
CA ALA A 15 -0.24 -2.50 7.30
C ALA A 15 0.28 -3.09 8.62
N SER A 16 0.38 -2.29 9.69
CA SER A 16 0.73 -2.77 11.02
C SER A 16 -0.31 -3.75 11.58
N TYR A 17 -1.59 -3.47 11.37
CA TYR A 17 -2.66 -4.39 11.76
C TYR A 17 -2.60 -5.71 10.97
N ALA A 18 -2.39 -5.64 9.65
CA ALA A 18 -2.19 -6.82 8.82
C ALA A 18 -1.01 -7.67 9.31
N PHE A 19 0.12 -7.03 9.62
CA PHE A 19 1.31 -7.70 10.15
C PHE A 19 1.05 -8.32 11.52
N TYR A 20 0.32 -7.63 12.39
CA TYR A 20 -0.09 -8.16 13.70
C TYR A 20 -0.94 -9.43 13.57
N VAL A 21 -1.93 -9.42 12.66
CA VAL A 21 -2.79 -10.58 12.38
C VAL A 21 -1.96 -11.75 11.86
N GLU A 22 -1.06 -11.50 10.92
CA GLU A 22 -0.17 -12.52 10.36
C GLU A 22 0.76 -13.12 11.42
N PHE A 23 1.39 -12.27 12.24
CA PHE A 23 2.25 -12.71 13.33
C PHE A 23 1.49 -13.59 14.33
N LYS A 24 0.28 -13.18 14.73
CA LYS A 24 -0.56 -13.95 15.66
C LYS A 24 -1.05 -15.25 15.08
N PHE A 25 -1.37 -15.28 13.78
CA PHE A 25 -1.71 -16.51 13.09
C PHE A 25 -0.53 -17.49 13.07
N ASN A 26 0.67 -17.02 12.71
CA ASN A 26 1.88 -17.83 12.69
C ASN A 26 2.26 -18.35 14.08
N GLU A 27 2.08 -17.54 15.12
CA GLU A 27 2.26 -17.95 16.53
C GLU A 27 1.26 -19.05 16.92
N ALA A 28 -0.02 -18.87 16.62
CA ALA A 28 -1.05 -19.85 16.93
C ALA A 28 -0.85 -21.19 16.20
N GLN A 29 -0.47 -21.14 14.92
CA GLN A 29 -0.13 -22.33 14.13
C GLN A 29 1.01 -23.14 14.76
N ARG A 30 2.07 -22.48 15.24
CA ARG A 30 3.18 -23.16 15.93
C ARG A 30 2.75 -23.84 17.24
N LEU A 31 1.72 -23.31 17.89
CA LEU A 31 1.15 -23.85 19.12
C LEU A 31 0.05 -24.88 18.87
N GLY A 32 -0.29 -25.16 17.60
CA GLY A 32 -1.41 -26.05 17.24
C GLY A 32 -2.79 -25.47 17.56
N LEU A 33 -2.89 -24.15 17.72
CA LEU A 33 -4.13 -23.46 18.06
C LEU A 33 -4.79 -22.88 16.81
N GLN A 34 -6.13 -22.85 16.82
CA GLN A 34 -6.91 -22.16 15.79
C GLN A 34 -6.95 -20.66 16.10
N TYR A 35 -6.52 -19.83 15.15
CA TYR A 35 -6.60 -18.37 15.24
C TYR A 35 -7.54 -17.82 14.18
N ARG A 36 -8.37 -16.85 14.59
CA ARG A 36 -9.28 -16.12 13.73
C ARG A 36 -9.08 -14.63 13.96
N ALA A 37 -8.89 -13.88 12.88
CA ALA A 37 -8.67 -12.44 12.93
C ALA A 37 -9.99 -11.69 13.18
N LEU A 38 -9.91 -10.50 13.78
CA LEU A 38 -11.10 -9.65 13.97
C LEU A 38 -11.71 -9.19 12.64
N CYS A 39 -10.90 -9.11 11.58
CA CYS A 39 -11.36 -8.78 10.23
C CYS A 39 -11.85 -9.99 9.42
N ASP A 40 -11.99 -11.18 10.02
CA ASP A 40 -12.68 -12.32 9.42
C ASP A 40 -14.21 -12.21 9.62
N ILE A 41 -14.90 -11.52 8.71
CA ILE A 41 -16.33 -11.21 8.79
C ILE A 41 -17.10 -11.95 7.69
N GLY A 42 -17.95 -12.90 8.08
CA GLY A 42 -18.79 -13.64 7.14
C GLY A 42 -17.98 -14.37 6.08
N MET A 43 -18.17 -13.99 4.81
CA MET A 43 -17.44 -14.55 3.67
C MET A 43 -16.06 -13.91 3.42
N PHE A 44 -15.66 -12.92 4.21
CA PHE A 44 -14.41 -12.20 4.07
C PHE A 44 -13.41 -12.70 5.10
N SER A 45 -12.27 -13.24 4.68
CA SER A 45 -11.23 -13.69 5.59
C SER A 45 -9.86 -13.07 5.30
N CYS A 46 -9.41 -12.23 6.22
CA CYS A 46 -8.03 -11.77 6.27
C CYS A 46 -7.06 -12.90 6.60
N THR A 47 -7.45 -13.78 7.53
CA THR A 47 -6.60 -14.89 7.98
C THR A 47 -6.25 -15.79 6.80
N LYS A 48 -7.25 -16.19 5.99
CA LYS A 48 -7.04 -17.04 4.81
C LYS A 48 -6.14 -16.39 3.77
N VAL A 49 -6.26 -15.08 3.59
CA VAL A 49 -5.40 -14.30 2.68
C VAL A 49 -3.95 -14.28 3.17
N PHE A 50 -3.71 -13.96 4.43
CA PHE A 50 -2.35 -13.86 4.97
C PHE A 50 -1.69 -15.22 5.20
N SER A 51 -2.47 -16.28 5.42
CA SER A 51 -1.96 -17.65 5.50
C SER A 51 -1.68 -18.29 4.14
N SER A 52 -2.07 -17.65 3.04
CA SER A 52 -1.84 -18.19 1.70
C SER A 52 -0.38 -18.03 1.28
N GLU A 53 0.06 -18.78 0.27
CA GLU A 53 1.40 -18.64 -0.33
C GLU A 53 1.64 -17.21 -0.87
N PHE A 54 0.56 -16.49 -1.21
CA PHE A 54 0.63 -15.11 -1.64
C PHE A 54 0.84 -14.12 -0.50
N GLY A 55 0.81 -14.53 0.77
CA GLY A 55 1.18 -13.71 1.93
C GLY A 55 2.67 -13.31 1.93
N HIS A 56 3.50 -14.07 1.20
CA HIS A 56 4.95 -13.85 1.07
C HIS A 56 5.35 -13.73 -0.41
N LEU A 57 4.96 -12.63 -1.08
CA LEU A 57 5.21 -12.49 -2.52
C LEU A 57 6.70 -12.52 -2.90
N THR A 58 7.60 -12.19 -1.97
CA THR A 58 9.05 -12.20 -2.24
C THR A 58 9.55 -13.59 -2.62
N GLN A 59 8.90 -14.65 -2.16
CA GLN A 59 9.30 -16.02 -2.48
C GLN A 59 9.14 -16.33 -3.99
N PHE A 60 8.16 -15.72 -4.66
CA PHE A 60 7.98 -15.85 -6.12
C PHE A 60 9.10 -15.19 -6.92
N PHE A 61 9.82 -14.26 -6.32
CA PHE A 61 10.96 -13.58 -6.93
C PHE A 61 12.32 -14.20 -6.51
N GLY A 62 12.31 -15.36 -5.84
CA GLY A 62 13.53 -16.02 -5.35
C GLY A 62 14.22 -15.30 -4.18
N LEU A 63 13.50 -14.39 -3.52
CA LEU A 63 13.95 -13.68 -2.32
C LEU A 63 13.50 -14.43 -1.06
N PRO A 64 14.13 -14.18 0.12
CA PRO A 64 13.66 -14.76 1.37
C PRO A 64 12.17 -14.46 1.60
N PRO A 65 11.42 -15.37 2.24
CA PRO A 65 9.99 -15.18 2.48
C PRO A 65 9.78 -14.06 3.50
N ILE A 66 9.54 -12.86 3.00
CA ILE A 66 9.23 -11.66 3.77
C ILE A 66 7.74 -11.42 3.60
N SER A 67 7.06 -11.05 4.68
CA SER A 67 5.63 -10.83 4.58
C SER A 67 5.28 -9.57 3.81
N ASN A 68 4.21 -9.67 3.03
CA ASN A 68 3.66 -8.52 2.31
C ASN A 68 3.24 -7.40 3.26
N ALA A 69 2.74 -7.76 4.45
CA ALA A 69 2.37 -6.78 5.46
C ALA A 69 3.61 -6.03 5.99
N ALA A 70 4.72 -6.73 6.22
CA ALA A 70 6.00 -6.12 6.60
C ALA A 70 6.57 -5.21 5.50
N ILE A 71 6.49 -5.65 4.24
CA ILE A 71 6.89 -4.84 3.08
C ILE A 71 6.01 -3.59 2.98
N GLY A 72 4.69 -3.73 3.17
CA GLY A 72 3.74 -2.62 3.20
C GLY A 72 4.04 -1.61 4.32
N MET A 73 4.36 -2.07 5.53
CA MET A 73 4.78 -1.19 6.62
C MET A 73 6.04 -0.41 6.27
N ALA A 74 7.08 -1.10 5.77
CA ALA A 74 8.32 -0.45 5.36
C ALA A 74 8.09 0.56 4.21
N PHE A 75 7.20 0.22 3.27
CA PHE A 75 6.80 1.10 2.18
C PHE A 75 6.15 2.40 2.71
N TYR A 76 5.18 2.32 3.62
CA TYR A 76 4.54 3.53 4.15
C TYR A 76 5.48 4.37 5.02
N LEU A 77 6.38 3.74 5.77
CA LEU A 77 7.45 4.46 6.47
C LEU A 77 8.33 5.22 5.48
N PHE A 78 8.73 4.57 4.38
CA PHE A 78 9.51 5.20 3.33
C PHE A 78 8.76 6.37 2.68
N GLU A 79 7.47 6.22 2.35
CA GLU A 79 6.65 7.31 1.82
C GLU A 79 6.54 8.51 2.76
N MET A 80 6.45 8.29 4.08
CA MET A 80 6.50 9.38 5.07
C MET A 80 7.83 10.12 5.04
N LEU A 81 8.96 9.43 4.86
CA LEU A 81 10.29 10.07 4.79
C LEU A 81 10.46 10.91 3.51
N ILE A 82 9.90 10.44 2.39
CA ILE A 82 10.06 11.09 1.08
C ILE A 82 8.91 12.04 0.72
N GLU A 83 7.96 12.31 1.62
CA GLU A 83 6.73 13.06 1.34
C GLU A 83 6.97 14.45 0.72
N ARG A 84 8.14 15.05 1.00
CA ARG A 84 8.55 16.37 0.49
C ARG A 84 9.03 16.31 -0.97
N ARG A 85 9.47 15.13 -1.43
CA ARG A 85 10.02 14.89 -2.76
C ARG A 85 8.89 14.44 -3.71
N THR A 86 8.10 15.39 -4.19
CA THR A 86 6.89 15.14 -5.02
C THR A 86 7.12 14.16 -6.18
N THR A 87 8.25 14.23 -6.90
CA THR A 87 8.53 13.31 -8.01
C THR A 87 8.78 11.88 -7.53
N LEU A 88 9.59 11.69 -6.47
CA LEU A 88 9.86 10.36 -5.92
C LEU A 88 8.59 9.75 -5.34
N LEU A 89 7.82 10.54 -4.58
CA LEU A 89 6.56 10.09 -4.02
C LEU A 89 5.53 9.70 -5.10
N LEU A 90 5.52 10.39 -6.24
CA LEU A 90 4.67 10.03 -7.37
C LEU A 90 5.08 8.69 -8.00
N LEU A 91 6.39 8.45 -8.13
CA LEU A 91 6.91 7.19 -8.67
C LEU A 91 6.60 6.02 -7.72
N THR A 92 6.83 6.18 -6.42
CA THR A 92 6.57 5.12 -5.43
C THR A 92 5.08 4.83 -5.29
N SER A 93 4.23 5.85 -5.19
CA SER A 93 2.78 5.66 -5.10
C SER A 93 2.18 5.12 -6.41
N GLY A 94 2.76 5.46 -7.56
CA GLY A 94 2.39 4.87 -8.85
C GLY A 94 2.72 3.37 -8.91
N ALA A 95 3.92 2.99 -8.47
CA ALA A 95 4.31 1.59 -8.36
C ALA A 95 3.42 0.81 -7.38
N SER A 96 3.03 1.42 -6.25
CA SER A 96 2.14 0.78 -5.29
C SER A 96 0.71 0.58 -5.83
N CYS A 97 0.22 1.46 -6.70
CA CYS A 97 -1.05 1.26 -7.39
C CYS A 97 -1.01 0.04 -8.32
N VAL A 98 0.08 -0.11 -9.10
CA VAL A 98 0.27 -1.29 -9.96
C VAL A 98 0.34 -2.57 -9.13
N GLY A 99 1.11 -2.56 -8.04
CA GLY A 99 1.18 -3.69 -7.11
C GLY A 99 -0.18 -4.02 -6.47
N SER A 100 -0.95 -3.00 -6.10
CA SER A 100 -2.30 -3.15 -5.52
C SER A 100 -3.28 -3.79 -6.49
N LEU A 101 -3.23 -3.43 -7.78
CA LEU A 101 -4.04 -4.06 -8.82
C LEU A 101 -3.66 -5.53 -9.03
N GLY A 102 -2.37 -5.84 -9.05
CA GLY A 102 -1.89 -7.22 -9.16
C GLY A 102 -2.34 -8.09 -7.98
N LEU A 103 -2.20 -7.57 -6.75
CA LEU A 103 -2.67 -8.26 -5.55
C LEU A 103 -4.20 -8.39 -5.51
N PHE A 104 -4.94 -7.37 -5.94
CA PHE A 104 -6.40 -7.44 -6.05
C PHE A 104 -6.85 -8.52 -7.03
N TYR A 105 -6.15 -8.66 -8.16
CA TYR A 105 -6.39 -9.75 -9.10
C TYR A 105 -6.16 -11.12 -8.45
N ILE A 106 -5.04 -11.29 -7.72
CA ILE A 106 -4.76 -12.54 -6.99
C ILE A 106 -5.87 -12.86 -5.99
N LEU A 107 -6.30 -11.88 -5.20
CA LEU A 107 -7.35 -12.06 -4.19
C LEU A 107 -8.67 -12.53 -4.82
N THR A 108 -9.09 -11.85 -5.88
CA THR A 108 -10.42 -12.07 -6.48
C THR A 108 -10.48 -13.29 -7.39
N VAL A 109 -9.43 -13.54 -8.19
CA VAL A 109 -9.44 -14.60 -9.20
C VAL A 109 -8.81 -15.89 -8.69
N ILE A 110 -7.71 -15.79 -7.94
CA ILE A 110 -6.95 -16.97 -7.50
C ILE A 110 -7.49 -17.47 -6.17
N LEU A 111 -7.54 -16.60 -5.16
CA LEU A 111 -7.95 -16.98 -3.81
C LEU A 111 -9.47 -17.07 -3.64
N ASN A 112 -10.22 -16.34 -4.48
CA ASN A 112 -11.68 -16.20 -4.38
C ASN A 112 -12.13 -15.71 -2.99
N ASP A 113 -11.32 -14.84 -2.36
CA ASP A 113 -11.61 -14.21 -1.07
C ASP A 113 -11.38 -12.70 -1.15
N PHE A 114 -12.18 -11.96 -0.38
CA PHE A 114 -11.96 -10.53 -0.20
C PHE A 114 -11.47 -10.24 1.20
N CYS A 115 -10.36 -9.53 1.30
CA CYS A 115 -9.84 -8.99 2.55
C CYS A 115 -10.11 -7.49 2.63
N ILE A 116 -10.93 -7.07 3.60
CA ILE A 116 -11.31 -5.66 3.78
C ILE A 116 -10.12 -4.77 4.13
N VAL A 117 -9.14 -5.31 4.87
CA VAL A 117 -7.91 -4.59 5.22
C VAL A 117 -7.06 -4.34 3.98
N CYS A 118 -6.85 -5.37 3.16
CA CYS A 118 -6.14 -5.24 1.87
C CYS A 118 -6.84 -4.25 0.94
N PHE A 119 -8.17 -4.34 0.83
CA PHE A 119 -8.94 -3.40 0.02
C PHE A 119 -8.78 -1.95 0.52
N SER A 120 -8.80 -1.74 1.85
CA SER A 120 -8.57 -0.42 2.45
C SER A 120 -7.17 0.12 2.13
N ILE A 121 -6.14 -0.73 2.18
CA ILE A 121 -4.77 -0.39 1.77
C ILE A 121 -4.73 0.02 0.30
N TYR A 122 -5.47 -0.65 -0.58
CA TYR A 122 -5.55 -0.27 -2.00
C TYR A 122 -6.18 1.10 -2.19
N VAL A 123 -7.29 1.38 -1.48
CA VAL A 123 -7.94 2.70 -1.49
C VAL A 123 -6.97 3.79 -1.01
N VAL A 124 -6.19 3.52 0.05
CA VAL A 124 -5.15 4.43 0.53
C VAL A 124 -4.09 4.68 -0.56
N ASN A 125 -3.57 3.63 -1.19
CA ASN A 125 -2.56 3.74 -2.26
C ASN A 125 -3.04 4.59 -3.43
N PHE A 126 -4.25 4.33 -3.93
CA PHE A 126 -4.86 5.14 -4.99
C PHE A 126 -5.05 6.60 -4.55
N THR A 127 -5.51 6.83 -3.32
CA THR A 127 -5.71 8.19 -2.79
C THR A 127 -4.39 8.96 -2.69
N THR A 128 -3.31 8.31 -2.22
CA THR A 128 -1.96 8.87 -2.18
C THR A 128 -1.50 9.23 -3.59
N PHE A 129 -1.63 8.31 -4.55
CA PHE A 129 -1.23 8.53 -5.94
C PHE A 129 -1.99 9.69 -6.60
N PHE A 130 -3.32 9.72 -6.51
CA PHE A 130 -4.12 10.80 -7.11
C PHE A 130 -3.82 12.15 -6.50
N THR A 131 -3.61 12.21 -5.18
CA THR A 131 -3.25 13.46 -4.49
C THR A 131 -1.86 13.93 -4.92
N CYS A 132 -0.89 13.01 -5.02
CA CYS A 132 0.45 13.29 -5.49
C CYS A 132 0.46 13.76 -6.96
N LEU A 133 -0.29 13.09 -7.83
CA LEU A 133 -0.41 13.44 -9.24
C LEU A 133 -1.01 14.83 -9.44
N ARG A 134 -2.05 15.18 -8.66
CA ARG A 134 -2.63 16.53 -8.66
C ARG A 134 -1.61 17.58 -8.23
N ARG A 135 -0.82 17.30 -7.19
CA ARG A 135 0.26 18.19 -6.71
C ARG A 135 1.33 18.38 -7.77
N TYR A 136 1.81 17.30 -8.38
CA TYR A 136 2.82 17.33 -9.44
C TYR A 136 2.36 18.15 -10.66
N ARG A 137 1.13 17.92 -11.13
CA ARG A 137 0.54 18.68 -12.26
C ARG A 137 0.42 20.18 -11.98
N ARG A 138 0.06 20.57 -10.75
CA ARG A 138 0.00 21.98 -10.34
C ARG A 138 1.37 22.64 -10.39
N THR A 139 2.40 21.98 -9.83
CA THR A 139 3.77 22.51 -9.87
C THR A 139 4.29 22.63 -11.30
N ALA A 140 4.06 21.62 -12.14
CA ALA A 140 4.47 21.66 -13.55
C ALA A 140 3.76 22.78 -14.34
N ALA A 141 2.47 23.03 -14.09
CA ALA A 141 1.73 24.13 -14.71
C ALA A 141 2.27 25.50 -14.26
N GLN A 142 2.61 25.67 -12.99
CA GLN A 142 3.23 26.91 -12.49
C GLN A 142 4.61 27.16 -13.10
N THR A 143 5.44 26.12 -13.24
CA THR A 143 6.74 26.23 -13.91
C THR A 143 6.59 26.70 -15.36
N LYS A 144 5.61 26.17 -16.11
CA LYS A 144 5.32 26.61 -17.49
C LYS A 144 4.88 28.07 -17.59
N HIS A 145 4.07 28.56 -16.64
CA HIS A 145 3.67 29.97 -16.59
C HIS A 145 4.85 30.90 -16.22
N ALA A 146 5.73 30.48 -15.31
CA ALA A 146 6.91 31.25 -14.94
C ALA A 146 7.93 31.36 -16.10
N THR A 147 8.16 30.27 -16.85
CA THR A 147 9.04 30.29 -18.02
C THR A 147 8.41 31.00 -19.23
N GLY A 148 7.11 30.83 -19.47
CA GLY A 148 6.40 31.54 -20.55
C GLY A 148 6.28 33.06 -20.32
N GLY A 149 6.23 33.50 -19.07
CA GLY A 149 6.27 34.93 -18.70
C GLY A 149 7.65 35.57 -18.89
N ALA A 150 8.73 34.82 -18.71
CA ALA A 150 10.10 35.31 -18.89
C ALA A 150 10.48 35.53 -20.37
N THR A 151 9.93 34.71 -21.29
CA THR A 151 10.19 34.84 -22.73
C THR A 151 9.47 36.04 -23.37
N LYS A 152 8.38 36.54 -22.77
CA LYS A 152 7.59 37.65 -23.32
C LYS A 152 8.08 39.04 -22.92
N ARG A 153 9.22 39.12 -22.22
CA ARG A 153 9.82 40.36 -21.69
C ARG A 153 11.14 40.76 -22.37
N LYS A 154 11.45 40.16 -23.52
CA LYS A 154 12.55 40.58 -24.40
C LYS A 154 12.01 41.11 -25.72
#